data_AF-A0A1N7JH67-F1
#
_entry.id   AF-A0A1N7JH67-F1
#
_cell.length_a   1.000
_cell.length_b   1.000
_cell.length_c   1.000
_cell.angle_alpha   90.00
_cell.angle_beta   90.00
_cell.angle_gamma   90.00
#
_symmetry.space_group_name_H-M   'P 1'
#
loop_
_entity.id
_entity.type
_entity.pdbx_description
1 polymer ?
#
loop_
_entity_poly.entity_id
_entity_poly.type
_entity_poly.pdbx_seq_one_letter_code
_entity_poly.pdbx_strand_id
1 'polypeptide(L)'
;MVMDSPVRRILCDSPEQKMWNLFLLLENESTLRTFLESKYRKQGMEHPSRAAFRAAQPLMYHVKQAREYYRAARESDLFVRPLLAYYGMITLSKVLMLTMVPDYPENAAVLRHGISTRRRKRGDYQFFADEVRVQREGLFPELARNRGWGVLVGESWTPRELFSLIPELQDGYRQLFSEETLVPVAVPDVPAVPGQGMPLVLEERILDALHLTPRGLVNRLNRFSPGGEVRFTCEELPVSVPGILLFWHHPRISHVNQWERGFAHPLFREDMHGNHWLLPFQRVETCIPELLVHYALLFALSMLCRYEPPLWGEMIHGMASEEMVLIQEFLQVTQRKFPNLILNELFEEKILFRRM
;
A
#
# COMPACT_ATOMS: atom_id res chain seq x y z
N MET A 1 28.67 -8.12 -14.03
CA MET A 1 28.20 -7.45 -12.81
C MET A 1 26.85 -8.02 -12.47
N VAL A 2 26.76 -8.80 -11.39
CA VAL A 2 25.47 -9.34 -10.92
C VAL A 2 24.68 -8.13 -10.43
N MET A 3 23.66 -7.71 -11.18
CA MET A 3 22.64 -6.82 -10.64
C MET A 3 21.95 -7.62 -9.55
N ASP A 4 22.20 -7.26 -8.29
CA ASP A 4 21.45 -7.74 -7.15
C ASP A 4 19.96 -7.58 -7.49
N SER A 5 19.21 -8.68 -7.52
CA SER A 5 17.79 -8.61 -7.90
C SER A 5 17.06 -7.89 -6.77
N PRO A 6 16.46 -6.70 -6.99
CA PRO A 6 15.76 -5.93 -5.97
C PRO A 6 14.43 -6.57 -5.54
N VAL A 7 14.13 -7.77 -6.05
CA VAL A 7 13.01 -8.61 -5.61
C VAL A 7 13.53 -9.79 -4.82
N ARG A 8 13.45 -9.68 -3.50
CA ARG A 8 13.87 -10.69 -2.55
C ARG A 8 12.71 -11.62 -2.21
N ARG A 9 12.74 -12.84 -2.76
CA ARG A 9 11.78 -13.90 -2.42
C ARG A 9 12.30 -14.72 -1.25
N ILE A 10 11.56 -14.74 -0.14
CA ILE A 10 11.92 -15.45 1.08
C ILE A 10 10.93 -16.61 1.28
N LEU A 11 11.40 -17.83 1.05
CA LEU A 11 10.68 -19.06 1.37
C LEU A 11 10.78 -19.35 2.87
N CYS A 12 9.65 -19.53 3.55
CA CYS A 12 9.61 -19.84 4.99
C CYS A 12 8.27 -20.45 5.41
N ASP A 13 8.26 -21.24 6.47
CA ASP A 13 7.01 -21.87 6.97
C ASP A 13 6.02 -20.84 7.53
N SER A 14 6.54 -19.75 8.10
CA SER A 14 5.75 -18.68 8.74
C SER A 14 6.08 -17.31 8.15
N PRO A 15 5.49 -16.96 6.99
CA PRO A 15 5.70 -15.67 6.30
C PRO A 15 5.60 -14.44 7.20
N GLU A 16 4.56 -14.38 8.03
CA GLU A 16 4.33 -13.23 8.91
C GLU A 16 5.39 -13.11 10.01
N GLN A 17 5.75 -14.22 10.65
CA GLN A 17 6.82 -14.21 11.66
C GLN A 17 8.16 -13.81 11.04
N LYS A 18 8.46 -14.33 9.84
CA LYS A 18 9.70 -13.99 9.13
C LYS A 18 9.75 -12.52 8.73
N MET A 19 8.62 -11.94 8.34
CA MET A 19 8.47 -10.50 8.10
C MET A 19 8.79 -9.69 9.35
N TRP A 20 8.16 -10.01 10.50
CA TRP A 20 8.44 -9.32 11.75
C TRP A 20 9.88 -9.46 12.23
N ASN A 21 10.56 -10.57 11.92
CA ASN A 21 11.97 -10.73 12.25
C ASN A 21 12.88 -9.75 11.51
N LEU A 22 12.49 -9.22 10.34
CA LEU A 22 13.30 -8.20 9.64
C LEU A 22 13.28 -6.85 10.37
N PHE A 23 12.20 -6.53 11.11
CA PHE A 23 12.17 -5.33 11.95
C PHE A 23 13.16 -5.40 13.12
N LEU A 24 13.57 -6.60 13.57
CA LEU A 24 14.58 -6.76 14.62
C LEU A 24 15.94 -6.16 14.24
N LEU A 25 16.23 -6.06 12.93
CA LEU A 25 17.45 -5.41 12.43
C LEU A 25 17.51 -3.92 12.82
N LEU A 26 16.34 -3.30 13.06
CA LEU A 26 16.20 -1.91 13.46
C LEU A 26 16.14 -1.73 14.98
N GLU A 27 16.31 -2.81 15.76
CA GLU A 27 16.31 -2.77 17.23
C GLU A 27 17.70 -2.75 17.85
N ASN A 28 18.75 -2.82 17.02
CA ASN A 28 20.13 -2.60 17.44
C ASN A 28 20.54 -1.17 17.09
N GLU A 29 20.84 -0.35 18.10
CA GLU A 29 21.16 1.07 17.90
C GLU A 29 22.37 1.29 16.98
N SER A 30 23.41 0.46 17.08
CA SER A 30 24.61 0.61 16.25
C SER A 30 24.31 0.33 14.77
N THR A 31 23.61 -0.76 14.47
CA THR A 31 23.19 -1.13 13.11
C THR A 31 22.21 -0.10 12.55
N LEU A 32 21.24 0.33 13.36
CA LEU A 32 20.25 1.32 12.97
C LEU A 32 20.89 2.67 12.61
N ARG A 33 21.89 3.13 13.38
CA ARG A 33 22.61 4.36 13.08
C ARG A 33 23.33 4.28 11.73
N THR A 34 24.01 3.17 11.44
CA THR A 34 24.66 2.97 10.15
C THR A 34 23.65 2.95 9.00
N PHE A 35 22.51 2.29 9.20
CA PHE A 35 21.41 2.25 8.24
C PHE A 35 20.84 3.66 7.95
N LEU A 36 20.54 4.43 9.00
CA LEU A 36 20.01 5.79 8.86
C LEU A 36 21.03 6.75 8.25
N GLU A 37 22.29 6.66 8.64
CA GLU A 37 23.35 7.49 8.07
C GLU A 37 23.50 7.26 6.56
N SER A 38 23.41 6.00 6.11
CA SER A 38 23.41 5.66 4.68
C SER A 38 22.22 6.31 3.96
N LYS A 39 21.01 6.22 4.52
CA LYS A 39 19.81 6.84 3.94
C LYS A 39 19.91 8.37 3.88
N TYR A 40 20.29 9.02 4.97
CA TYR A 40 20.43 10.48 5.00
C TYR A 40 21.53 11.00 4.08
N ARG A 41 22.61 10.22 3.90
CA ARG A 41 23.65 10.52 2.91
C ARG A 41 23.11 10.44 1.49
N LYS A 42 22.33 9.41 1.14
CA LYS A 42 21.66 9.30 -0.17
C LYS A 42 20.69 10.46 -0.42
N GLN A 43 20.06 10.99 0.62
CA GLN A 43 19.17 12.15 0.56
C GLN A 43 19.90 13.50 0.46
N GLY A 44 21.25 13.51 0.51
CA GLY A 44 22.05 14.74 0.38
C GLY A 44 22.10 15.61 1.64
N MET A 45 21.82 15.06 2.82
CA MET A 45 21.91 15.82 4.07
C MET A 45 23.37 16.20 4.41
N GLU A 46 23.58 17.42 4.92
CA GLU A 46 24.91 17.97 5.23
C GLU A 46 25.64 17.19 6.35
N HIS A 47 24.91 16.76 7.38
CA HIS A 47 25.47 16.06 8.55
C HIS A 47 24.74 14.73 8.84
N PRO A 48 24.88 13.72 7.96
CA PRO A 48 24.07 12.50 8.02
C PRO A 48 24.32 11.69 9.29
N SER A 49 25.56 11.64 9.79
CA SER A 49 25.88 10.91 11.03
C SER A 49 25.23 11.56 12.27
N ARG A 50 25.15 12.90 12.30
CA ARG A 50 24.48 13.66 13.38
C ARG A 50 22.96 13.51 13.30
N ALA A 51 22.40 13.48 12.10
CA ALA A 51 20.98 13.19 11.87
C ALA A 51 20.62 11.75 12.32
N ALA A 52 21.42 10.77 11.91
CA ALA A 52 21.27 9.36 12.31
C ALA A 52 21.30 9.18 13.83
N PHE A 53 22.20 9.87 14.52
CA PHE A 53 22.27 9.84 15.97
C PHE A 53 20.97 10.33 16.64
N ARG A 54 20.38 11.43 16.16
CA ARG A 54 19.13 11.98 16.73
C ARG A 54 17.92 11.08 16.47
N ALA A 55 17.81 10.50 15.28
CA ALA A 55 16.66 9.72 14.87
C ALA A 55 16.68 8.25 15.33
N ALA A 56 17.86 7.68 15.62
CA ALA A 56 18.00 6.25 15.91
C ALA A 56 17.19 5.80 17.14
N GLN A 57 17.34 6.48 18.27
CA GLN A 57 16.65 6.06 19.50
C GLN A 57 15.11 6.17 19.38
N PRO A 58 14.53 7.29 18.91
CA PRO A 58 13.09 7.38 18.66
C PRO A 58 12.58 6.31 17.68
N LEU A 59 13.30 6.07 16.58
CA LEU A 59 12.90 5.08 15.58
C LEU A 59 12.90 3.67 16.17
N MET A 60 13.95 3.30 16.89
CA MET A 60 14.06 1.99 17.57
C MET A 60 12.88 1.74 18.51
N TYR A 61 12.50 2.72 19.33
CA TYR A 61 11.35 2.57 20.24
C TYR A 61 10.01 2.51 19.51
N HIS A 62 9.86 3.23 18.39
CA HIS A 62 8.67 3.06 17.55
C HIS A 62 8.61 1.66 16.93
N VAL A 63 9.71 1.10 16.45
CA VAL A 63 9.72 -0.30 15.95
C VAL A 63 9.25 -1.27 17.02
N LYS A 64 9.82 -1.19 18.24
CA LYS A 64 9.43 -2.05 19.36
C LYS A 64 7.95 -1.90 19.70
N GLN A 65 7.46 -0.67 19.81
CA GLN A 65 6.06 -0.40 20.14
C GLN A 65 5.10 -0.88 19.03
N ALA A 66 5.45 -0.70 17.76
CA ALA A 66 4.63 -1.18 16.66
C ALA A 66 4.46 -2.69 16.69
N ARG A 67 5.55 -3.44 16.95
CA ARG A 67 5.51 -4.90 17.08
C ARG A 67 4.54 -5.34 18.18
N GLU A 68 4.60 -4.71 19.34
CA GLU A 68 3.69 -5.03 20.45
C GLU A 68 2.23 -4.69 20.11
N TYR A 69 1.95 -3.56 19.45
CA TYR A 69 0.59 -3.23 19.01
C TYR A 69 0.03 -4.26 18.01
N TYR A 70 0.82 -4.64 17.00
CA TYR A 70 0.38 -5.64 16.02
C TYR A 70 0.21 -7.03 16.66
N ARG A 71 1.09 -7.41 17.59
CA ARG A 71 0.92 -8.63 18.38
C ARG A 71 -0.38 -8.61 19.18
N ALA A 72 -0.61 -7.54 19.94
CA ALA A 72 -1.83 -7.39 20.73
C ALA A 72 -3.09 -7.39 19.84
N ALA A 73 -3.05 -6.74 18.68
CA ALA A 73 -4.17 -6.74 17.73
C ALA A 73 -4.50 -8.13 17.19
N ARG A 74 -3.48 -8.98 16.98
CA ARG A 74 -3.67 -10.38 16.54
C ARG A 74 -4.31 -11.23 17.62
N GLU A 75 -3.89 -11.03 18.87
CA GLU A 75 -4.36 -11.80 20.02
C GLU A 75 -5.73 -11.30 20.54
N SER A 76 -6.15 -10.08 20.16
CA SER A 76 -7.41 -9.49 20.61
C SER A 76 -8.62 -9.84 19.72
N ASP A 77 -9.82 -9.71 20.28
CA ASP A 77 -11.09 -9.79 19.56
C ASP A 77 -11.34 -8.58 18.64
N LEU A 78 -12.45 -8.63 17.89
CA LEU A 78 -12.86 -7.56 16.97
C LEU A 78 -13.25 -6.25 17.68
N PHE A 79 -13.63 -6.26 18.97
CA PHE A 79 -14.02 -5.05 19.67
C PHE A 79 -12.88 -4.07 19.80
N VAL A 80 -11.63 -4.56 19.89
CA VAL A 80 -10.45 -3.69 20.08
C VAL A 80 -9.38 -3.86 19.00
N ARG A 81 -9.42 -4.94 18.22
CA ARG A 81 -8.43 -5.23 17.16
C ARG A 81 -8.21 -4.07 16.18
N PRO A 82 -9.24 -3.40 15.63
CA PRO A 82 -9.02 -2.28 14.69
C PRO A 82 -8.26 -1.11 15.32
N LEU A 83 -8.54 -0.81 16.59
CA LEU A 83 -7.87 0.26 17.32
C LEU A 83 -6.39 -0.06 17.56
N LEU A 84 -6.09 -1.29 17.99
CA LEU A 84 -4.70 -1.73 18.21
C LEU A 84 -3.91 -1.78 16.90
N ALA A 85 -4.51 -2.33 15.83
CA ALA A 85 -3.90 -2.37 14.51
C ALA A 85 -3.61 -0.96 13.98
N TYR A 86 -4.55 -0.02 14.17
CA TYR A 86 -4.36 1.38 13.80
C TYR A 86 -3.19 2.02 14.56
N TYR A 87 -3.07 1.83 15.87
CA TYR A 87 -1.93 2.38 16.62
C TYR A 87 -0.60 1.75 16.20
N GLY A 88 -0.56 0.44 15.92
CA GLY A 88 0.62 -0.20 15.35
C GLY A 88 1.02 0.39 14.00
N MET A 89 0.04 0.61 13.13
CA MET A 89 0.21 1.20 11.81
C MET A 89 0.73 2.64 11.89
N ILE A 90 0.15 3.49 12.74
CA ILE A 90 0.62 4.86 12.98
C ILE A 90 2.06 4.85 13.46
N THR A 91 2.42 3.95 14.36
CA THR A 91 3.78 3.83 14.87
C THR A 91 4.76 3.40 13.78
N LEU A 92 4.40 2.45 12.90
CA LEU A 92 5.22 2.12 11.72
C LEU A 92 5.33 3.27 10.71
N SER A 93 4.27 4.04 10.49
CA SER A 93 4.34 5.25 9.67
C SER A 93 5.34 6.27 10.24
N LYS A 94 5.45 6.38 11.57
CA LYS A 94 6.49 7.22 12.21
C LYS A 94 7.90 6.67 12.02
N VAL A 95 8.08 5.34 12.03
CA VAL A 95 9.35 4.70 11.67
C VAL A 95 9.77 5.12 10.26
N LEU A 96 8.84 5.02 9.29
CA LEU A 96 9.09 5.46 7.92
C LEU A 96 9.42 6.96 7.85
N MET A 97 8.64 7.81 8.53
CA MET A 97 8.90 9.25 8.60
C MET A 97 10.30 9.57 9.13
N LEU A 98 10.73 8.92 10.22
CA LEU A 98 12.06 9.15 10.79
C LEU A 98 13.17 8.77 9.82
N THR A 99 12.98 7.86 8.86
CA THR A 99 13.98 7.61 7.81
C THR A 99 14.13 8.73 6.77
N MET A 100 13.22 9.70 6.76
CA MET A 100 13.20 10.84 5.84
C MET A 100 13.42 12.17 6.58
N VAL A 101 12.84 12.31 7.76
CA VAL A 101 12.85 13.53 8.57
C VAL A 101 13.40 13.18 9.97
N PRO A 102 14.70 13.38 10.22
CA PRO A 102 15.36 12.96 11.46
C PRO A 102 14.79 13.61 12.72
N ASP A 103 14.26 14.82 12.58
CA ASP A 103 13.75 15.65 13.67
C ASP A 103 12.22 15.54 13.84
N TYR A 104 11.59 14.55 13.18
CA TYR A 104 10.15 14.29 13.37
C TYR A 104 9.88 13.82 14.81
N PRO A 105 8.84 14.36 15.50
CA PRO A 105 7.93 15.41 15.05
C PRO A 105 8.49 16.82 15.27
N GLU A 106 8.45 17.66 14.24
CA GLU A 106 8.96 19.04 14.31
C GLU A 106 8.11 19.97 15.20
N ASN A 107 6.81 19.72 15.26
CA ASN A 107 5.86 20.53 16.03
C ASN A 107 4.59 19.72 16.39
N ALA A 108 3.72 20.32 17.22
CA ALA A 108 2.51 19.65 17.68
C ALA A 108 1.47 19.41 16.55
N ALA A 109 1.52 20.16 15.45
CA ALA A 109 0.56 20.01 14.35
C ALA A 109 0.73 18.66 13.64
N VAL A 110 1.98 18.18 13.49
CA VAL A 110 2.30 16.90 12.84
C VAL A 110 2.08 15.67 13.74
N LEU A 111 1.73 15.86 15.02
CA LEU A 111 1.34 14.79 15.94
C LEU A 111 -0.08 14.28 15.70
N ARG A 112 -0.93 15.07 15.04
CA ARG A 112 -2.30 14.67 14.70
C ARG A 112 -2.29 13.56 13.65
N HIS A 113 -3.37 12.79 13.56
CA HIS A 113 -3.49 11.73 12.56
C HIS A 113 -3.49 12.24 11.12
N GLY A 114 -3.97 13.48 10.91
CA GLY A 114 -3.98 14.14 9.60
C GLY A 114 -5.08 13.69 8.65
N ILE A 115 -6.08 12.98 9.18
CA ILE A 115 -7.24 12.49 8.46
C ILE A 115 -8.46 12.57 9.39
N SER A 116 -9.67 12.63 8.83
CA SER A 116 -10.91 12.75 9.60
C SER A 116 -12.05 11.95 8.99
N THR A 117 -12.96 11.48 9.84
CA THR A 117 -14.29 11.01 9.43
C THR A 117 -15.37 11.91 10.01
N ARG A 118 -16.62 11.74 9.57
CA ARG A 118 -17.76 12.47 10.14
C ARG A 118 -17.85 12.25 11.65
N ARG A 119 -17.92 13.34 12.43
CA ARG A 119 -17.82 13.32 13.91
C ARG A 119 -18.96 12.63 14.64
N ARG A 120 -20.16 12.55 14.06
CA ARG A 120 -21.31 11.84 14.64
C ARG A 120 -21.85 10.87 13.62
N LYS A 121 -21.97 9.60 13.99
CA LYS A 121 -22.71 8.62 13.20
C LYS A 121 -24.17 8.66 13.68
N ARG A 122 -25.11 8.97 12.79
CA ARG A 122 -26.54 9.14 13.15
C ARG A 122 -27.36 8.09 12.42
N GLY A 123 -28.41 7.58 13.06
CA GLY A 123 -29.49 6.80 12.44
C GLY A 123 -28.98 5.72 11.48
N ASP A 124 -29.28 5.90 10.20
CA ASP A 124 -28.93 5.00 9.08
C ASP A 124 -27.44 5.09 8.69
N TYR A 125 -26.53 5.02 9.66
CA TYR A 125 -25.10 5.00 9.35
C TYR A 125 -24.75 3.77 8.52
N GLN A 126 -24.06 4.01 7.41
CA GLN A 126 -23.50 2.96 6.56
C GLN A 126 -22.00 3.20 6.47
N PHE A 127 -21.21 2.21 6.89
CA PHE A 127 -19.76 2.34 6.94
C PHE A 127 -19.19 2.62 5.55
N PHE A 128 -19.66 1.89 4.54
CA PHE A 128 -19.22 2.02 3.17
C PHE A 128 -19.52 3.36 2.50
N ALA A 129 -20.52 4.10 3.00
CA ALA A 129 -20.90 5.41 2.49
C ALA A 129 -20.33 6.58 3.31
N ASP A 130 -19.60 6.29 4.39
CA ASP A 130 -18.94 7.32 5.19
C ASP A 130 -17.80 7.98 4.41
N GLU A 131 -17.37 9.15 4.86
CA GLU A 131 -16.30 9.90 4.21
C GLU A 131 -15.05 9.90 5.07
N VAL A 132 -13.92 9.57 4.44
CA VAL A 132 -12.58 9.73 5.00
C VAL A 132 -11.86 10.84 4.25
N ARG A 133 -11.50 11.91 4.96
CA ARG A 133 -10.93 13.13 4.36
C ARG A 133 -9.55 13.46 4.89
N VAL A 134 -8.61 13.73 3.99
CA VAL A 134 -7.24 14.13 4.32
C VAL A 134 -7.20 15.59 4.75
N GLN A 135 -6.55 15.85 5.88
CA GLN A 135 -6.40 17.18 6.46
C GLN A 135 -5.09 17.84 5.99
N ARG A 136 -4.94 19.15 6.22
CA ARG A 136 -3.73 19.90 5.83
C ARG A 136 -2.50 19.53 6.66
N GLU A 137 -2.72 19.16 7.92
CA GLU A 137 -1.69 18.94 8.94
C GLU A 137 -1.91 17.61 9.66
N GLY A 138 -0.81 16.99 10.11
CA GLY A 138 -0.79 15.69 10.76
C GLY A 138 0.13 14.71 10.04
N LEU A 139 0.25 13.49 10.58
CA LEU A 139 1.14 12.46 10.06
C LEU A 139 0.82 12.03 8.63
N PHE A 140 -0.46 11.81 8.30
CA PHE A 140 -0.85 11.39 6.93
C PHE A 140 -0.39 12.39 5.85
N PRO A 141 -0.77 13.69 5.89
CA PRO A 141 -0.37 14.63 4.85
C PRO A 141 1.14 14.91 4.87
N GLU A 142 1.81 14.79 6.02
CA GLU A 142 3.26 14.91 6.11
C GLU A 142 3.97 13.75 5.40
N LEU A 143 3.52 12.52 5.64
CA LEU A 143 4.00 11.34 4.93
C LEU A 143 3.74 11.44 3.42
N ALA A 144 2.54 11.88 3.03
CA ALA A 144 2.19 12.07 1.63
C ALA A 144 3.13 13.08 0.95
N ARG A 145 3.37 14.25 1.57
CA ARG A 145 4.28 15.28 1.01
C ARG A 145 5.71 14.79 0.86
N ASN A 146 6.27 14.15 1.88
CA ASN A 146 7.65 13.64 1.85
C ASN A 146 7.85 12.51 0.83
N ARG A 147 6.76 11.91 0.34
CA ARG A 147 6.76 10.85 -0.68
C ARG A 147 6.34 11.35 -2.07
N GLY A 148 6.11 12.65 -2.25
CA GLY A 148 5.66 13.22 -3.53
C GLY A 148 4.17 13.03 -3.81
N TRP A 149 3.37 12.59 -2.83
CA TRP A 149 1.93 12.39 -2.91
C TRP A 149 1.14 13.58 -2.31
N GLY A 150 1.72 14.78 -2.33
CA GLY A 150 1.11 15.99 -1.76
C GLY A 150 -0.25 16.36 -2.39
N VAL A 151 -0.52 15.91 -3.63
CA VAL A 151 -1.80 16.09 -4.33
C VAL A 151 -2.99 15.46 -3.61
N LEU A 152 -2.75 14.52 -2.68
CA LEU A 152 -3.80 13.87 -1.90
C LEU A 152 -4.33 14.76 -0.75
N VAL A 153 -3.66 15.87 -0.44
CA VAL A 153 -4.07 16.74 0.66
C VAL A 153 -5.36 17.47 0.33
N GLY A 154 -6.41 17.21 1.11
CA GLY A 154 -7.73 17.81 0.93
C GLY A 154 -8.72 16.92 0.17
N GLU A 155 -8.23 15.85 -0.46
CA GLU A 155 -9.03 14.81 -1.10
C GLU A 155 -9.79 13.97 -0.06
N SER A 156 -10.85 13.29 -0.53
CA SER A 156 -11.62 12.35 0.27
C SER A 156 -12.05 11.13 -0.53
N TRP A 157 -12.26 10.04 0.20
CA TRP A 157 -12.72 8.76 -0.32
C TRP A 157 -13.73 8.15 0.65
N THR A 158 -14.60 7.32 0.10
CA THR A 158 -15.43 6.42 0.89
C THR A 158 -14.68 5.14 1.22
N PRO A 159 -14.99 4.45 2.35
CA PRO A 159 -14.45 3.12 2.59
C PRO A 159 -14.74 2.17 1.41
N ARG A 160 -15.92 2.21 0.80
CA ARG A 160 -16.21 1.37 -0.38
C ARG A 160 -15.21 1.55 -1.51
N GLU A 161 -14.83 2.79 -1.82
CA GLU A 161 -13.80 3.08 -2.81
C GLU A 161 -12.42 2.60 -2.34
N LEU A 162 -12.08 2.75 -1.06
CA LEU A 162 -10.78 2.33 -0.54
C LEU A 162 -10.61 0.80 -0.53
N PHE A 163 -11.66 0.07 -0.13
CA PHE A 163 -11.68 -1.40 -0.15
C PHE A 163 -11.48 -1.95 -1.56
N SER A 164 -12.01 -1.26 -2.57
CA SER A 164 -11.91 -1.67 -3.97
C SER A 164 -10.47 -1.60 -4.53
N LEU A 165 -9.58 -0.86 -3.86
CA LEU A 165 -8.19 -0.67 -4.29
C LEU A 165 -7.23 -1.74 -3.74
N ILE A 166 -7.70 -2.67 -2.91
CA ILE A 166 -6.87 -3.71 -2.28
C ILE A 166 -7.05 -5.03 -3.07
N PRO A 167 -5.97 -5.58 -3.68
CA PRO A 167 -6.03 -6.82 -4.45
C PRO A 167 -6.58 -8.02 -3.66
N GLU A 168 -6.20 -8.14 -2.40
CA GLU A 168 -6.56 -9.28 -1.57
C GLU A 168 -8.05 -9.31 -1.19
N LEU A 169 -8.80 -8.22 -1.42
CA LEU A 169 -10.22 -8.12 -1.06
C LEU A 169 -11.15 -8.31 -2.25
N GLN A 170 -10.63 -8.54 -3.46
CA GLN A 170 -11.47 -8.50 -4.67
C GLN A 170 -12.53 -9.61 -4.70
N ASP A 171 -12.26 -10.78 -4.12
CA ASP A 171 -13.25 -11.85 -4.08
C ASP A 171 -14.42 -11.53 -3.14
N GLY A 172 -14.13 -11.10 -1.91
CA GLY A 172 -15.15 -10.61 -0.97
C GLY A 172 -15.89 -9.38 -1.51
N TYR A 173 -15.18 -8.47 -2.19
CA TYR A 173 -15.75 -7.26 -2.77
C TYR A 173 -16.74 -7.61 -3.89
N ARG A 174 -16.37 -8.53 -4.78
CA ARG A 174 -17.23 -9.01 -5.86
C ARG A 174 -18.48 -9.69 -5.31
N GLN A 175 -18.35 -10.53 -4.28
CA GLN A 175 -19.51 -11.20 -3.68
C GLN A 175 -20.49 -10.21 -3.07
N LEU A 176 -19.98 -9.16 -2.42
CA LEU A 176 -20.81 -8.21 -1.71
C LEU A 176 -21.45 -7.15 -2.63
N PHE A 177 -20.68 -6.62 -3.58
CA PHE A 177 -21.12 -5.51 -4.43
C PHE A 177 -21.48 -5.92 -5.85
N SER A 178 -21.23 -7.18 -6.24
CA SER A 178 -21.37 -7.65 -7.64
C SER A 178 -20.55 -6.82 -8.63
N GLU A 179 -19.43 -6.27 -8.16
CA GLU A 179 -18.55 -5.38 -8.91
C GLU A 179 -17.11 -5.92 -8.89
N GLU A 180 -16.40 -5.77 -10.00
CA GLU A 180 -14.97 -6.05 -10.08
C GLU A 180 -14.21 -4.76 -10.28
N THR A 181 -13.24 -4.53 -9.42
CA THR A 181 -12.58 -3.22 -9.33
C THR A 181 -11.09 -3.26 -9.63
N LEU A 182 -10.52 -4.46 -9.76
CA LEU A 182 -9.16 -4.69 -10.21
C LEU A 182 -9.15 -5.84 -11.21
N VAL A 183 -8.42 -5.67 -12.30
CA VAL A 183 -8.28 -6.70 -13.34
C VAL A 183 -6.91 -7.38 -13.19
N PRO A 184 -6.84 -8.72 -13.11
CA PRO A 184 -5.58 -9.44 -13.06
C PRO A 184 -4.69 -9.12 -14.28
N VAL A 185 -3.40 -8.94 -14.03
CA VAL A 185 -2.37 -8.77 -15.06
C VAL A 185 -1.49 -10.00 -15.06
N ALA A 186 -1.60 -10.82 -16.11
CA ALA A 186 -0.72 -11.95 -16.28
C ALA A 186 0.63 -11.46 -16.81
N VAL A 187 1.69 -11.74 -16.05
CA VAL A 187 3.07 -11.43 -16.42
C VAL A 187 3.77 -12.76 -16.68
N PRO A 188 4.03 -13.13 -17.94
CA PRO A 188 4.72 -14.36 -18.27
C PRO A 188 6.16 -14.35 -17.74
N ASP A 189 6.62 -15.46 -17.15
CA ASP A 189 8.02 -15.66 -16.74
C ASP A 189 8.92 -15.95 -17.96
N VAL A 190 8.76 -15.19 -19.04
CA VAL A 190 9.53 -15.34 -20.29
C VAL A 190 10.58 -14.22 -20.34
N PRO A 191 11.85 -14.52 -20.71
CA PRO A 191 12.86 -13.49 -20.90
C PRO A 191 12.37 -12.45 -21.90
N ALA A 192 12.45 -11.16 -21.56
CA ALA A 192 12.08 -10.13 -22.52
C ALA A 192 12.96 -10.22 -23.76
N VAL A 193 12.33 -10.24 -24.93
CA VAL A 193 13.03 -10.17 -26.21
C VAL A 193 13.61 -8.76 -26.34
N PRO A 194 14.93 -8.61 -26.58
CA PRO A 194 15.54 -7.30 -26.72
C PRO A 194 14.82 -6.44 -27.77
N GLY A 195 14.38 -5.25 -27.36
CA GLY A 195 13.68 -4.30 -28.24
C GLY A 195 12.16 -4.46 -28.34
N GLN A 196 11.57 -5.57 -27.87
CA GLN A 196 10.11 -5.77 -27.92
C GLN A 196 9.39 -5.37 -26.62
N GLY A 197 10.12 -5.27 -25.51
CA GLY A 197 9.56 -5.01 -24.18
C GLY A 197 9.09 -6.30 -23.50
N MET A 198 8.75 -6.21 -22.21
CA MET A 198 8.21 -7.33 -21.45
C MET A 198 6.72 -7.50 -21.74
N PRO A 199 6.25 -8.69 -22.18
CA PRO A 199 4.83 -8.90 -22.41
C PRO A 199 4.04 -8.88 -21.09
N LEU A 200 2.81 -8.38 -21.15
CA LEU A 200 1.78 -8.59 -20.14
C LEU A 200 0.45 -8.85 -20.84
N VAL A 201 -0.38 -9.70 -20.24
CA VAL A 201 -1.69 -10.07 -20.78
C VAL A 201 -2.78 -9.60 -19.83
N LEU A 202 -3.78 -8.94 -20.40
CA LEU A 202 -4.98 -8.46 -19.71
C LEU A 202 -6.20 -9.13 -20.32
N GLU A 203 -7.27 -9.25 -19.55
CA GLU A 203 -8.56 -9.69 -20.09
C GLU A 203 -9.26 -8.56 -20.85
N GLU A 204 -9.95 -8.88 -21.95
CA GLU A 204 -10.62 -7.89 -22.81
C GLU A 204 -11.67 -7.05 -22.09
N ARG A 205 -12.33 -7.60 -21.06
CA ARG A 205 -13.35 -6.90 -20.26
C ARG A 205 -12.89 -5.56 -19.69
N ILE A 206 -11.57 -5.35 -19.53
CA ILE A 206 -11.04 -4.06 -19.07
C ILE A 206 -11.30 -2.92 -20.07
N LEU A 207 -11.35 -3.24 -21.36
CA LEU A 207 -11.64 -2.28 -22.42
C LEU A 207 -13.08 -1.81 -22.34
N ASP A 208 -14.01 -2.73 -22.09
CA ASP A 208 -15.42 -2.43 -21.89
C ASP A 208 -15.61 -1.58 -20.63
N ALA A 209 -14.98 -1.96 -19.51
CA ALA A 209 -15.05 -1.24 -18.25
C ALA A 209 -14.49 0.20 -18.35
N LEU A 210 -13.49 0.43 -19.19
CA LEU A 210 -12.90 1.75 -19.40
C LEU A 210 -13.49 2.51 -20.60
N HIS A 211 -14.32 1.86 -21.41
CA HIS A 211 -14.77 2.33 -22.72
C HIS A 211 -13.59 2.76 -23.63
N LEU A 212 -12.56 1.91 -23.74
CA LEU A 212 -11.35 2.18 -24.51
C LEU A 212 -11.04 1.08 -25.52
N THR A 213 -10.30 1.42 -26.57
CA THR A 213 -9.61 0.43 -27.43
C THR A 213 -8.27 0.03 -26.80
N PRO A 214 -7.59 -1.06 -27.27
CA PRO A 214 -6.24 -1.40 -26.79
C PRO A 214 -5.25 -0.23 -26.90
N ARG A 215 -5.30 0.51 -28.02
CA ARG A 215 -4.50 1.72 -28.23
C ARG A 215 -4.90 2.84 -27.26
N GLY A 216 -6.19 3.00 -27.00
CA GLY A 216 -6.70 3.95 -26.01
C GLY A 216 -6.19 3.66 -24.59
N LEU A 217 -6.16 2.38 -24.20
CA LEU A 217 -5.59 1.94 -22.92
C LEU A 217 -4.09 2.25 -22.83
N VAL A 218 -3.31 1.91 -23.87
CA VAL A 218 -1.88 2.25 -23.94
C VAL A 218 -1.64 3.76 -23.83
N ASN A 219 -2.40 4.57 -24.56
CA ASN A 219 -2.29 6.02 -24.50
C ASN A 219 -2.57 6.55 -23.08
N ARG A 220 -3.56 5.98 -22.40
CA ARG A 220 -3.88 6.31 -21.01
C ARG A 220 -2.75 5.93 -20.06
N LEU A 221 -2.22 4.71 -20.15
CA LEU A 221 -1.07 4.28 -19.32
C LEU A 221 0.15 5.19 -19.55
N ASN A 222 0.46 5.49 -20.82
CA ASN A 222 1.60 6.35 -21.14
C ASN A 222 1.43 7.80 -20.65
N ARG A 223 0.19 8.33 -20.65
CA ARG A 223 -0.09 9.68 -20.13
C ARG A 223 0.25 9.83 -18.65
N PHE A 224 0.09 8.76 -17.86
CA PHE A 224 0.31 8.77 -16.41
C PHE A 224 1.60 8.03 -15.99
N SER A 225 2.50 7.79 -16.95
CA SER A 225 3.83 7.23 -16.68
C SER A 225 4.69 8.21 -15.86
N PRO A 226 5.09 7.87 -14.63
CA PRO A 226 5.90 8.74 -13.79
C PRO A 226 7.26 9.02 -14.44
N GLY A 227 7.58 10.31 -14.62
CA GLY A 227 8.88 10.74 -15.17
C GLY A 227 9.16 10.32 -16.62
N GLY A 228 8.20 9.70 -17.31
CA GLY A 228 8.39 9.16 -18.67
C GLY A 228 9.37 7.98 -18.75
N GLU A 229 9.71 7.36 -17.61
CA GLU A 229 10.71 6.28 -17.55
C GLU A 229 10.17 4.98 -18.14
N VAL A 230 8.88 4.71 -17.98
CA VAL A 230 8.22 3.50 -18.51
C VAL A 230 7.31 3.84 -19.69
N ARG A 231 7.24 2.92 -20.65
CA ARG A 231 6.32 3.03 -21.79
C ARG A 231 5.58 1.73 -22.01
N PHE A 232 4.34 1.84 -22.45
CA PHE A 232 3.50 0.75 -22.86
C PHE A 232 3.29 0.79 -24.38
N THR A 233 3.25 -0.39 -25.00
CA THR A 233 2.81 -0.59 -26.39
C THR A 233 1.82 -1.75 -26.44
N CYS A 234 1.07 -1.88 -27.53
CA CYS A 234 0.17 -3.02 -27.76
C CYS A 234 0.45 -3.62 -29.14
N GLU A 235 0.30 -4.94 -29.25
CA GLU A 235 0.18 -5.62 -30.53
C GLU A 235 -1.24 -6.17 -30.66
N GLU A 236 -1.77 -6.17 -31.88
CA GLU A 236 -3.07 -6.79 -32.15
C GLU A 236 -2.87 -8.31 -32.18
N LEU A 237 -3.49 -9.01 -31.24
CA LEU A 237 -3.49 -10.47 -31.22
C LEU A 237 -4.37 -10.99 -32.37
N PRO A 238 -4.05 -12.16 -32.94
CA PRO A 238 -4.98 -12.87 -33.80
C PRO A 238 -6.31 -13.10 -33.08
N VAL A 239 -7.44 -13.01 -33.81
CA VAL A 239 -8.83 -13.08 -33.30
C VAL A 239 -9.12 -14.30 -32.39
N SER A 240 -8.29 -15.35 -32.44
CA SER A 240 -8.44 -16.59 -31.67
C SER A 240 -7.82 -16.59 -30.27
N VAL A 241 -7.06 -15.55 -29.86
CA VAL A 241 -6.44 -15.49 -28.52
C VAL A 241 -7.27 -14.59 -27.62
N PRO A 242 -7.90 -15.12 -26.56
CA PRO A 242 -8.66 -14.29 -25.63
C PRO A 242 -7.70 -13.37 -24.86
N GLY A 243 -7.92 -12.06 -24.91
CA GLY A 243 -7.19 -11.08 -24.11
C GLY A 243 -6.48 -10.01 -24.93
N ILE A 244 -5.73 -9.17 -24.22
CA ILE A 244 -5.01 -8.03 -24.77
C ILE A 244 -3.53 -8.22 -24.45
N LEU A 245 -2.69 -8.25 -25.48
CA LEU A 245 -1.24 -8.27 -25.31
C LEU A 245 -0.69 -6.84 -25.30
N LEU A 246 -0.17 -6.43 -24.15
CA LEU A 246 0.61 -5.20 -24.03
C LEU A 246 2.08 -5.54 -23.77
N PHE A 247 2.95 -4.57 -24.04
CA PHE A 247 4.36 -4.65 -23.73
C PHE A 247 4.75 -3.48 -22.84
N TRP A 248 5.48 -3.78 -21.77
CA TRP A 248 6.06 -2.80 -20.86
C TRP A 248 7.54 -2.62 -21.18
N HIS A 249 7.97 -1.37 -21.30
CA HIS A 249 9.31 -0.98 -21.66
C HIS A 249 9.92 -0.14 -20.55
N HIS A 250 11.13 -0.50 -20.13
CA HIS A 250 11.92 0.26 -19.18
C HIS A 250 13.38 0.35 -19.66
N PRO A 251 14.06 1.50 -19.49
CA PRO A 251 15.38 1.75 -20.08
C PRO A 251 16.49 0.81 -19.58
N ARG A 252 16.34 0.24 -18.38
CA ARG A 252 17.38 -0.57 -17.72
C ARG A 252 16.90 -1.93 -17.20
N ILE A 253 15.60 -2.17 -17.21
CA ILE A 253 14.99 -3.31 -16.52
C ILE A 253 14.23 -4.09 -17.58
N SER A 254 14.55 -5.38 -17.70
CA SER A 254 13.95 -6.23 -18.72
C SER A 254 12.65 -6.86 -18.24
N HIS A 255 12.41 -6.91 -16.94
CA HIS A 255 11.23 -7.55 -16.37
C HIS A 255 10.81 -6.90 -15.04
N VAL A 256 9.51 -6.73 -14.80
CA VAL A 256 8.97 -6.07 -13.58
C VAL A 256 9.36 -6.76 -12.28
N ASN A 257 9.67 -8.06 -12.34
CA ASN A 257 10.20 -8.85 -11.23
C ASN A 257 11.71 -8.69 -10.98
N GLN A 258 12.40 -7.79 -11.69
CA GLN A 258 13.82 -7.51 -11.52
C GLN A 258 14.09 -6.16 -10.83
N TRP A 259 13.07 -5.54 -10.22
CA TRP A 259 13.22 -4.32 -9.45
C TRP A 259 12.07 -4.09 -8.46
N GLU A 260 12.24 -3.14 -7.54
CA GLU A 260 11.36 -2.91 -6.40
C GLU A 260 10.05 -2.21 -6.77
N ARG A 261 9.99 -1.52 -7.93
CA ARG A 261 8.85 -0.69 -8.33
C ARG A 261 7.83 -1.39 -9.22
N GLY A 262 8.06 -2.65 -9.60
CA GLY A 262 7.12 -3.42 -10.43
C GLY A 262 6.85 -2.75 -11.79
N PHE A 263 5.63 -2.30 -12.06
CA PHE A 263 5.34 -1.53 -13.28
C PHE A 263 5.73 -0.04 -13.18
N ALA A 264 6.11 0.44 -11.99
CA ALA A 264 6.36 1.84 -11.65
C ALA A 264 5.29 2.79 -12.18
N HIS A 265 4.03 2.40 -12.00
CA HIS A 265 2.89 3.13 -12.56
C HIS A 265 1.72 3.12 -11.57
N PRO A 266 1.06 4.27 -11.34
CA PRO A 266 0.07 4.43 -10.26
C PRO A 266 -1.17 3.55 -10.41
N LEU A 267 -1.48 3.10 -11.64
CA LEU A 267 -2.59 2.19 -11.92
C LEU A 267 -2.29 0.71 -11.72
N PHE A 268 -1.08 0.34 -11.33
CA PHE A 268 -0.79 -1.05 -10.99
C PHE A 268 -0.76 -1.23 -9.46
N ARG A 269 -1.29 -2.36 -9.01
CA ARG A 269 -1.19 -2.87 -7.65
C ARG A 269 -0.59 -4.27 -7.68
N GLU A 270 -0.14 -4.71 -6.53
CA GLU A 270 0.45 -6.03 -6.38
C GLU A 270 -0.08 -6.68 -5.11
N ASP A 271 -0.46 -7.95 -5.18
CA ASP A 271 -0.92 -8.69 -4.02
C ASP A 271 0.24 -9.23 -3.16
N MET A 272 -0.06 -9.88 -2.03
CA MET A 272 0.95 -10.49 -1.15
C MET A 272 1.76 -11.62 -1.79
N HIS A 273 1.31 -12.17 -2.92
CA HIS A 273 1.98 -13.25 -3.65
C HIS A 273 2.90 -12.72 -4.75
N GLY A 274 2.79 -11.44 -5.09
CA GLY A 274 3.52 -10.78 -6.15
C GLY A 274 2.79 -10.80 -7.49
N ASN A 275 1.50 -11.12 -7.53
CA ASN A 275 0.71 -11.00 -8.75
C ASN A 275 0.29 -9.55 -8.95
N HIS A 276 0.21 -9.14 -10.21
CA HIS A 276 -0.08 -7.77 -10.59
C HIS A 276 -1.55 -7.57 -10.96
N TRP A 277 -2.05 -6.38 -10.66
CA TRP A 277 -3.44 -6.00 -10.86
C TRP A 277 -3.49 -4.61 -11.46
N LEU A 278 -4.40 -4.39 -12.41
CA LEU A 278 -4.63 -3.11 -13.06
C LEU A 278 -5.91 -2.47 -12.53
N LEU A 279 -5.78 -1.22 -12.12
CA LEU A 279 -6.85 -0.34 -11.67
C LEU A 279 -7.56 0.28 -12.88
N PRO A 280 -8.84 -0.05 -13.16
CA PRO A 280 -9.68 0.65 -14.13
C PRO A 280 -10.15 2.02 -13.57
N PHE A 281 -9.25 2.76 -12.91
CA PHE A 281 -9.58 3.93 -12.11
C PHE A 281 -9.58 5.21 -12.94
N GLN A 282 -10.66 5.99 -12.82
CA GLN A 282 -10.88 7.20 -13.62
C GLN A 282 -10.05 8.41 -13.15
N ARG A 283 -9.79 8.55 -11.84
CA ARG A 283 -9.07 9.72 -11.27
C ARG A 283 -7.59 9.42 -11.01
N VAL A 284 -6.81 9.17 -12.05
CA VAL A 284 -5.40 8.72 -11.90
C VAL A 284 -4.52 9.71 -11.11
N GLU A 285 -4.77 11.01 -11.25
CA GLU A 285 -4.01 12.08 -10.58
C GLU A 285 -4.15 12.05 -9.04
N THR A 286 -5.27 11.55 -8.53
CA THR A 286 -5.53 11.37 -7.10
C THR A 286 -5.55 9.89 -6.71
N CYS A 287 -4.88 9.04 -7.49
CA CYS A 287 -4.72 7.62 -7.17
C CYS A 287 -3.92 7.48 -5.86
N ILE A 288 -4.63 7.10 -4.80
CA ILE A 288 -4.05 6.93 -3.47
C ILE A 288 -3.15 5.68 -3.43
N PRO A 289 -1.87 5.79 -3.02
CA PRO A 289 -0.98 4.64 -2.82
C PRO A 289 -1.54 3.67 -1.79
N GLU A 290 -1.32 2.38 -2.00
CA GLU A 290 -1.92 1.31 -1.16
C GLU A 290 -1.57 1.46 0.34
N LEU A 291 -0.35 1.89 0.66
CA LEU A 291 0.06 2.20 2.03
C LEU A 291 -0.91 3.19 2.70
N LEU A 292 -1.35 4.22 1.97
CA LEU A 292 -2.28 5.24 2.48
C LEU A 292 -3.74 4.77 2.42
N VAL A 293 -4.09 3.81 1.57
CA VAL A 293 -5.41 3.14 1.57
C VAL A 293 -5.61 2.41 2.91
N HIS A 294 -4.64 1.57 3.29
CA HIS A 294 -4.64 0.89 4.59
C HIS A 294 -4.72 1.88 5.74
N TYR A 295 -4.00 3.00 5.65
CA TYR A 295 -4.05 4.07 6.64
C TYR A 295 -5.47 4.62 6.80
N ALA A 296 -6.10 5.01 5.71
CA ALA A 296 -7.43 5.60 5.71
C ALA A 296 -8.50 4.64 6.26
N LEU A 297 -8.43 3.35 5.88
CA LEU A 297 -9.36 2.33 6.35
C LEU A 297 -9.20 2.01 7.84
N LEU A 298 -7.98 1.76 8.32
CA LEU A 298 -7.74 1.52 9.74
C LEU A 298 -8.07 2.74 10.59
N PHE A 299 -7.84 3.96 10.07
CA PHE A 299 -8.31 5.16 10.74
C PHE A 299 -9.84 5.16 10.89
N ALA A 300 -10.59 4.94 9.81
CA ALA A 300 -12.06 4.93 9.86
C ALA A 300 -12.59 3.88 10.86
N LEU A 301 -12.07 2.65 10.81
CA LEU A 301 -12.47 1.56 11.71
C LEU A 301 -12.08 1.83 13.17
N SER A 302 -10.89 2.37 13.44
CA SER A 302 -10.48 2.71 14.80
C SER A 302 -11.33 3.83 15.40
N MET A 303 -11.78 4.79 14.59
CA MET A 303 -12.70 5.83 15.04
C MET A 303 -14.07 5.24 15.41
N LEU A 304 -14.59 4.29 14.63
CA LEU A 304 -15.83 3.57 14.99
C LEU A 304 -15.67 2.80 16.30
N CYS A 305 -14.63 1.96 16.38
CA CYS A 305 -14.32 1.15 17.55
C CYS A 305 -14.17 2.00 18.83
N ARG A 306 -13.49 3.15 18.75
CA ARG A 306 -13.18 3.99 19.92
C ARG A 306 -14.31 4.92 20.34
N TYR A 307 -15.02 5.51 19.39
CA TYR A 307 -15.96 6.61 19.66
C TYR A 307 -17.43 6.22 19.50
N GLU A 308 -17.72 5.09 18.84
CA GLU A 308 -19.09 4.58 18.66
C GLU A 308 -19.23 3.11 19.10
N PRO A 309 -18.86 2.72 20.35
CA PRO A 309 -18.90 1.31 20.77
C PRO A 309 -20.25 0.59 20.60
N PRO A 310 -21.43 1.21 20.84
CA PRO A 310 -22.72 0.56 20.60
C PRO A 310 -22.91 0.17 19.13
N LEU A 311 -22.69 1.11 18.22
CA LEU A 311 -22.78 0.88 16.76
C LEU A 311 -21.77 -0.18 16.31
N TRP A 312 -20.54 -0.12 16.82
CA TRP A 312 -19.53 -1.15 16.52
C TRP A 312 -19.94 -2.53 17.02
N GLY A 313 -20.54 -2.62 18.21
CA GLY A 313 -21.08 -3.87 18.75
C GLY A 313 -22.26 -4.42 17.95
N GLU A 314 -23.14 -3.55 17.45
CA GLU A 314 -24.22 -3.91 16.51
C GLU A 314 -23.68 -4.42 15.18
N MET A 315 -22.63 -3.81 14.63
CA MET A 315 -21.98 -4.32 13.41
C MET A 315 -21.38 -5.71 13.65
N ILE A 316 -20.61 -5.90 14.74
CA ILE A 316 -19.94 -7.18 15.05
C ILE A 316 -20.94 -8.33 15.24
N HIS A 317 -22.01 -8.09 16.00
CA HIS A 317 -22.97 -9.15 16.37
C HIS A 317 -24.21 -9.19 15.49
N GLY A 318 -24.41 -8.18 14.65
CA GLY A 318 -25.54 -8.08 13.75
C GLY A 318 -25.50 -9.20 12.73
N MET A 319 -26.49 -10.10 12.80
CA MET A 319 -26.61 -11.26 11.91
C MET A 319 -26.76 -10.89 10.42
N ALA A 320 -27.00 -9.60 10.11
CA ALA A 320 -27.17 -9.06 8.75
C ALA A 320 -26.13 -7.97 8.39
N SER A 321 -25.04 -7.81 9.15
CA SER A 321 -24.01 -6.82 8.79
C SER A 321 -23.13 -7.35 7.66
N GLU A 322 -23.58 -7.09 6.43
CA GLU A 322 -22.83 -7.32 5.19
C GLU A 322 -21.44 -6.67 5.20
N GLU A 323 -21.30 -5.52 5.87
CA GLU A 323 -20.05 -4.78 6.02
C GLU A 323 -18.96 -5.59 6.73
N MET A 324 -19.36 -6.44 7.69
CA MET A 324 -18.41 -7.20 8.49
C MET A 324 -17.67 -8.28 7.70
N VAL A 325 -18.19 -8.72 6.55
CA VAL A 325 -17.50 -9.68 5.67
C VAL A 325 -16.18 -9.09 5.20
N LEU A 326 -16.25 -7.93 4.55
CA LEU A 326 -15.07 -7.23 4.06
C LEU A 326 -14.20 -6.68 5.19
N ILE A 327 -14.80 -6.12 6.25
CA ILE A 327 -14.02 -5.55 7.37
C ILE A 327 -13.14 -6.62 8.01
N GLN A 328 -13.65 -7.83 8.24
CA GLN A 328 -12.86 -8.91 8.83
C GLN A 328 -11.74 -9.37 7.90
N GLU A 329 -12.02 -9.52 6.61
CA GLU A 329 -11.01 -9.86 5.61
C GLU A 329 -9.90 -8.80 5.57
N PHE A 330 -10.26 -7.51 5.52
CA PHE A 330 -9.30 -6.41 5.57
C PHE A 330 -8.46 -6.41 6.85
N LEU A 331 -9.05 -6.68 8.02
CA LEU A 331 -8.30 -6.74 9.28
C LEU A 331 -7.26 -7.87 9.28
N GLN A 332 -7.50 -8.96 8.55
CA GLN A 332 -6.50 -10.03 8.36
C GLN A 332 -5.42 -9.59 7.36
N VAL A 333 -5.83 -9.02 6.22
CA VAL A 333 -4.90 -8.56 5.18
C VAL A 333 -3.96 -7.48 5.73
N THR A 334 -4.50 -6.44 6.39
CA THR A 334 -3.73 -5.29 6.88
C THR A 334 -2.68 -5.67 7.93
N GLN A 335 -2.93 -6.70 8.75
CA GLN A 335 -1.97 -7.19 9.75
C GLN A 335 -0.67 -7.71 9.13
N ARG A 336 -0.72 -8.21 7.88
CA ARG A 336 0.45 -8.69 7.14
C ARG A 336 0.91 -7.70 6.08
N LYS A 337 -0.01 -7.15 5.30
CA LYS A 337 0.29 -6.33 4.12
C LYS A 337 0.93 -5.00 4.48
N PHE A 338 0.35 -4.26 5.43
CA PHE A 338 0.85 -2.93 5.76
C PHE A 338 2.29 -2.97 6.34
N PRO A 339 2.63 -3.85 7.31
CA PRO A 339 4.01 -3.97 7.76
C PRO A 339 4.97 -4.38 6.64
N ASN A 340 4.54 -5.21 5.69
CA ASN A 340 5.37 -5.57 4.53
C ASN A 340 5.61 -4.37 3.60
N LEU A 341 4.58 -3.57 3.32
CA LEU A 341 4.72 -2.33 2.55
C LEU A 341 5.71 -1.37 3.23
N ILE A 342 5.66 -1.26 4.56
CA ILE A 342 6.64 -0.47 5.32
C ILE A 342 8.04 -1.04 5.18
N LEU A 343 8.24 -2.36 5.29
CA LEU A 343 9.56 -2.97 5.07
C LEU A 343 10.10 -2.68 3.68
N ASN A 344 9.27 -2.80 2.64
CA ASN A 344 9.69 -2.52 1.28
C ASN A 344 10.18 -1.07 1.14
N GLU A 345 9.47 -0.12 1.75
CA GLU A 345 9.85 1.29 1.76
C GLU A 345 11.11 1.58 2.60
N LEU A 346 11.25 0.90 3.73
CA LEU A 346 12.43 1.05 4.59
C LEU A 346 13.68 0.50 3.90
N PHE A 347 13.61 -0.66 3.26
CA PHE A 347 14.77 -1.28 2.64
C PHE A 347 15.00 -0.88 1.18
N GLU A 348 14.07 -0.16 0.55
CA GLU A 348 14.14 0.16 -0.90
C GLU A 348 14.22 -1.12 -1.75
N GLU A 349 13.57 -2.19 -1.29
CA GLU A 349 13.60 -3.54 -1.85
C GLU A 349 12.17 -4.10 -1.87
N LYS A 350 11.84 -4.93 -2.86
CA LYS A 350 10.57 -5.67 -2.87
C LYS A 350 10.77 -7.02 -2.19
N ILE A 351 10.17 -7.20 -1.00
CA ILE A 351 10.29 -8.42 -0.21
C ILE A 351 8.99 -9.23 -0.31
N LEU A 352 9.09 -10.45 -0.82
CA LEU A 352 7.97 -11.37 -0.98
C LEU A 352 8.17 -12.58 -0.06
N PHE A 353 7.31 -12.71 0.94
CA PHE A 353 7.30 -13.87 1.84
C PHE A 353 6.33 -14.93 1.31
N ARG A 354 6.87 -16.10 0.95
CA ARG A 354 6.08 -17.24 0.45
C ARG A 354 6.20 -18.42 1.40
N ARG A 355 5.08 -19.12 1.60
CA ARG A 355 5.07 -20.38 2.32
C ARG A 355 5.84 -21.42 1.49
N MET A 356 6.68 -22.21 2.15
CA MET A 356 7.40 -23.34 1.52
C MET A 356 6.44 -24.36 0.95
#